data_AF-A0AAX2IHX7-F1
#
_entry.id   AF-A0AAX2IHX7-F1
#
_cell.length_a   1.000
_cell.length_b   1.000
_cell.length_c   1.000
_cell.angle_alpha   90.00
_cell.angle_beta   90.00
_cell.angle_gamma   90.00
#
_symmetry.space_group_name_H-M   'P 1'
#
loop_
_entity.id
_entity.type
_entity.pdbx_description
1 polymer ?
#
loop_
_entity_poly.entity_id
_entity_poly.type
_entity_poly.pdbx_seq_one_letter_code
_entity_poly.pdbx_strand_id
1 'polypeptide(L)'
;MILENVDVVNDITKEDFQQNYFKKQKPLLIKNYASRWEAFDKWNFDFIKEKAGAQEVPLYDNKPADSKKSSDAPVAKMKMKDYIDTIRSKPSDLRIFFYIITDRLPELLKNFTYPDLGIKFFKRLPTLFFGGSDAHVLMHYDVDLGDFMHFHFEGKKRILLFDQKQSKFLYKVPLSVHTVYDIDYENPDYEKFPALKYAKGIEIFMEHGDALFIPGAFWHFNRYLEPGFSMSLRALPNKPKVFANMMYHVFIMRYTDKLMRKLFKANWVNFKQKWAYEKATEALEKFEKKIEKV
;
A
#
# COMPACT_ATOMS: atom_id res chain seq x y z
N MET A 1 5.84 -13.81 12.15
CA MET A 1 5.81 -13.73 10.68
C MET A 1 7.10 -14.32 10.17
N ILE A 2 7.05 -15.01 9.04
CA ILE A 2 8.22 -15.58 8.37
C ILE A 2 8.43 -14.72 7.13
N LEU A 3 9.47 -13.89 7.14
CA LEU A 3 9.75 -12.92 6.09
C LEU A 3 10.95 -13.37 5.27
N GLU A 4 10.78 -13.41 3.96
CA GLU A 4 11.84 -13.68 2.99
C GLU A 4 12.17 -12.41 2.21
N ASN A 5 13.35 -12.36 1.59
CA ASN A 5 13.71 -11.25 0.71
C ASN A 5 12.99 -11.38 -0.64
N VAL A 6 12.66 -10.23 -1.24
CA VAL A 6 12.18 -10.19 -2.63
C VAL A 6 13.34 -10.45 -3.60
N ASP A 7 13.04 -10.92 -4.81
CA ASP A 7 14.01 -10.87 -5.90
C ASP A 7 14.40 -9.41 -6.17
N VAL A 8 15.70 -9.15 -6.34
CA VAL A 8 16.27 -7.83 -6.61
C VAL A 8 17.12 -7.89 -7.88
N VAL A 9 16.88 -6.95 -8.79
CA VAL A 9 17.65 -6.78 -10.03
C VAL A 9 17.99 -5.30 -10.26
N ASN A 10 19.08 -5.00 -10.98
CA ASN A 10 19.40 -3.62 -11.38
C ASN A 10 18.78 -3.23 -12.73
N ASP A 11 18.50 -4.24 -13.57
CA ASP A 11 17.83 -4.08 -14.84
C ASP A 11 17.05 -5.35 -15.18
N ILE A 12 16.04 -5.24 -16.04
CA ILE A 12 15.27 -6.38 -16.53
C ILE A 12 14.70 -6.10 -17.92
N THR A 13 14.77 -7.09 -18.80
CA THR A 13 14.10 -7.02 -20.09
C THR A 13 12.59 -7.17 -19.93
N LYS A 14 11.83 -6.67 -20.90
CA LYS A 14 10.39 -6.85 -20.95
C LYS A 14 9.99 -8.32 -20.97
N GLU A 15 10.72 -9.13 -21.75
CA GLU A 15 10.48 -10.56 -21.91
C GLU A 15 10.70 -11.30 -20.58
N ASP A 16 11.82 -11.06 -19.91
CA ASP A 16 12.13 -11.69 -18.62
C ASP A 16 11.14 -11.26 -17.53
N PHE A 17 10.82 -9.95 -17.49
CA PHE A 17 9.81 -9.44 -16.56
C PHE A 17 8.46 -10.13 -16.76
N GLN A 18 8.02 -10.23 -18.01
CA GLN A 18 6.74 -10.84 -18.35
C GLN A 18 6.70 -12.33 -18.00
N GLN A 19 7.76 -13.08 -18.30
CA GLN A 19 7.82 -14.52 -18.09
C GLN A 19 8.01 -14.91 -16.61
N ASN A 20 8.88 -14.21 -15.89
CA ASN A 20 9.32 -14.61 -14.56
C ASN A 20 8.61 -13.90 -13.41
N TYR A 21 7.97 -12.75 -13.67
CA TYR A 21 7.36 -11.94 -12.62
C TYR A 21 5.88 -11.66 -12.89
N PHE A 22 5.55 -10.99 -13.99
CA PHE A 22 4.17 -10.54 -14.27
C PHE A 22 3.19 -11.71 -14.41
N LYS A 23 3.48 -12.68 -15.29
CA LYS A 23 2.61 -13.85 -15.51
C LYS A 23 2.54 -14.78 -14.30
N LYS A 24 3.65 -14.88 -13.54
CA LYS A 24 3.74 -15.69 -12.32
C LYS A 24 3.15 -15.00 -11.09
N GLN A 25 2.79 -13.72 -11.21
CA GLN A 25 2.31 -12.88 -10.10
C GLN A 25 3.29 -12.88 -8.92
N LYS A 26 4.58 -12.71 -9.23
CA LYS A 26 5.68 -12.66 -8.26
C LYS A 26 6.17 -11.21 -8.12
N PRO A 27 6.25 -10.65 -6.90
CA PRO A 27 6.84 -9.33 -6.68
C PRO A 27 8.31 -9.26 -7.13
N LEU A 28 8.75 -8.07 -7.53
CA LEU A 28 10.12 -7.80 -7.97
C LEU A 28 10.54 -6.38 -7.58
N LEU A 29 11.71 -6.23 -6.97
CA LEU A 29 12.37 -4.94 -6.78
C LEU A 29 13.40 -4.73 -7.90
N ILE A 30 13.27 -3.62 -8.61
CA ILE A 30 14.23 -3.16 -9.61
C ILE A 30 14.93 -1.92 -9.07
N LYS A 31 16.21 -2.03 -8.75
CA LYS A 31 16.99 -0.97 -8.13
C LYS A 31 17.19 0.18 -9.12
N ASN A 32 17.01 1.40 -8.63
CA ASN A 32 17.27 2.65 -9.36
C ASN A 32 16.64 2.72 -10.77
N TYR A 33 15.49 2.06 -11.00
CA TYR A 33 14.84 2.04 -12.32
C TYR A 33 14.44 3.44 -12.82
N ALA A 34 14.05 4.33 -11.91
CA ALA A 34 13.60 5.67 -12.26
C ALA A 34 14.73 6.59 -12.76
N SER A 35 16.01 6.21 -12.59
CA SER A 35 17.16 6.93 -13.15
C SER A 35 17.13 7.08 -14.68
N ARG A 36 16.30 6.27 -15.35
CA ARG A 36 16.05 6.33 -16.80
C ARG A 36 15.21 7.54 -17.21
N TRP A 37 14.58 8.24 -16.27
CA TRP A 37 13.75 9.40 -16.58
C TRP A 37 14.61 10.64 -16.73
N GLU A 38 14.38 11.42 -17.79
CA GLU A 38 15.13 12.66 -18.06
C GLU A 38 15.05 13.67 -16.90
N ALA A 39 13.96 13.63 -16.13
CA ALA A 39 13.75 14.49 -14.98
C ALA A 39 14.01 13.79 -13.64
N PHE A 40 14.77 12.70 -13.58
CA PHE A 40 15.05 11.93 -12.36
C PHE A 40 15.45 12.83 -11.18
N ASP A 41 16.41 13.72 -11.38
CA ASP A 41 16.90 14.64 -10.34
C ASP A 41 15.83 15.62 -9.83
N LYS A 42 14.73 15.81 -10.57
CA LYS A 42 13.59 16.65 -10.14
C LYS A 42 12.60 15.89 -9.26
N TRP A 43 12.71 14.58 -9.10
CA TRP A 43 11.87 13.80 -8.20
C TRP A 43 12.34 13.92 -6.75
N ASN A 44 12.37 15.15 -6.23
CA ASN A 44 12.84 15.48 -4.89
C ASN A 44 11.88 16.47 -4.19
N PHE A 45 12.05 16.66 -2.89
CA PHE A 45 11.16 17.54 -2.13
C PHE A 45 11.25 19.01 -2.53
N ASP A 46 12.42 19.50 -2.94
CA ASP A 46 12.61 20.90 -3.29
C ASP A 46 11.81 21.27 -4.55
N PHE A 47 11.78 20.38 -5.55
CA PHE A 47 10.93 20.55 -6.73
C PHE A 47 9.44 20.53 -6.39
N ILE A 48 9.01 19.60 -5.51
CA ILE A 48 7.61 19.58 -5.05
C ILE A 48 7.25 20.88 -4.31
N LYS A 49 8.15 21.39 -3.47
CA LYS A 49 7.96 22.68 -2.78
C LYS A 49 7.89 23.84 -3.77
N GLU A 50 8.75 23.88 -4.78
CA GLU A 50 8.73 24.92 -5.81
C GLU A 50 7.40 24.94 -6.56
N LYS A 51 6.93 23.78 -7.03
CA LYS A 51 5.79 23.70 -7.95
C LYS A 51 4.43 23.61 -7.26
N ALA A 52 4.36 22.92 -6.13
CA ALA A 52 3.11 22.63 -5.42
C ALA A 52 3.07 23.21 -4.00
N GLY A 53 4.11 23.93 -3.56
CA GLY A 53 4.26 24.39 -2.18
C GLY A 53 3.10 25.20 -1.63
N ALA A 54 2.41 25.98 -2.46
CA ALA A 54 1.26 26.80 -2.06
C ALA A 54 -0.06 26.02 -1.95
N GLN A 55 -0.14 24.79 -2.48
CA GLN A 55 -1.37 23.99 -2.47
C GLN A 55 -1.69 23.52 -1.06
N GLU A 56 -2.96 23.64 -0.66
CA GLU A 56 -3.46 23.01 0.56
C GLU A 56 -3.65 21.50 0.33
N VAL A 57 -3.09 20.69 1.23
CA VAL A 57 -3.13 19.23 1.17
C VAL A 57 -3.80 18.63 2.42
N PRO A 58 -4.65 17.61 2.26
CA PRO A 58 -5.21 16.86 3.38
C PRO A 58 -4.16 15.95 3.99
N LEU A 59 -4.09 15.92 5.32
CA LEU A 59 -3.17 15.07 6.07
C LEU A 59 -3.91 14.00 6.85
N TYR A 60 -3.29 12.85 6.95
CA TYR A 60 -3.74 11.69 7.70
C TYR A 60 -2.63 11.29 8.68
N ASP A 61 -2.99 10.67 9.80
CA ASP A 61 -2.03 10.11 10.77
C ASP A 61 -2.12 8.56 10.79
N ASN A 62 -1.42 7.95 11.74
CA ASN A 62 -1.44 6.49 11.94
C ASN A 62 -2.67 6.00 12.73
N LYS A 63 -3.51 6.91 13.26
CA LYS A 63 -4.58 6.51 14.17
C LYS A 63 -5.72 5.85 13.40
N PRO A 64 -6.38 4.84 13.99
CA PRO A 64 -7.59 4.29 13.41
C PRO A 64 -8.64 5.37 13.20
N ALA A 65 -9.35 5.28 12.08
CA ALA A 65 -10.44 6.21 11.80
C ALA A 65 -11.48 6.19 12.93
N ASP A 66 -11.85 7.38 13.41
CA ASP A 66 -12.92 7.53 14.40
C ASP A 66 -14.22 6.96 13.84
N SER A 67 -14.81 6.00 14.56
CA SER A 67 -16.09 5.36 14.21
C SER A 67 -17.25 6.34 14.04
N LYS A 68 -17.13 7.56 14.58
CA LYS A 68 -18.12 8.66 14.46
C LYS A 68 -17.90 9.53 13.23
N LYS A 69 -16.75 9.45 12.57
CA LYS A 69 -16.39 10.23 11.39
C LYS A 69 -16.31 9.34 10.14
N SER A 70 -16.25 9.97 8.98
CA SER A 70 -15.89 9.26 7.74
C SER A 70 -14.48 8.67 7.87
N SER A 71 -14.27 7.44 7.40
CA SER A 71 -12.94 6.83 7.33
C SER A 71 -11.94 7.65 6.52
N ASP A 72 -12.45 8.50 5.62
CA ASP A 72 -11.65 9.22 4.63
C ASP A 72 -11.40 10.69 5.06
N ALA A 73 -11.82 11.07 6.26
CA ALA A 73 -11.67 12.44 6.78
C ALA A 73 -10.22 12.73 7.20
N PRO A 74 -9.62 13.85 6.75
CA PRO A 74 -8.28 14.23 7.17
C PRO A 74 -8.26 14.70 8.64
N VAL A 75 -7.12 14.50 9.30
CA VAL A 75 -6.89 14.98 10.68
C VAL A 75 -6.43 16.44 10.71
N ALA A 76 -5.81 16.90 9.62
CA ALA A 76 -5.35 18.28 9.45
C ALA A 76 -5.26 18.65 7.97
N LYS A 77 -5.07 19.94 7.70
CA LYS A 77 -4.70 20.48 6.39
C LYS A 77 -3.64 21.55 6.57
N MET A 78 -2.70 21.64 5.63
CA MET A 78 -1.71 22.72 5.56
C MET A 78 -1.20 22.87 4.14
N LYS A 79 -0.36 23.88 3.88
CA LYS A 79 0.30 24.01 2.58
C LYS A 79 1.33 22.90 2.40
N MET A 80 1.49 22.39 1.19
CA MET A 80 2.46 21.34 0.86
C MET A 80 3.87 21.69 1.35
N LYS A 81 4.30 22.95 1.23
CA LYS A 81 5.62 23.38 1.70
C LYS A 81 5.77 23.22 3.22
N ASP A 82 4.74 23.58 3.99
CA ASP A 82 4.76 23.54 5.45
C ASP A 82 4.74 22.07 5.93
N TYR A 83 4.02 21.21 5.21
CA TYR A 83 4.05 19.76 5.42
C TYR A 83 5.45 19.18 5.19
N ILE A 84 6.08 19.50 4.05
CA ILE A 84 7.43 19.02 3.72
C ILE A 84 8.44 19.50 4.78
N ASP A 85 8.37 20.77 5.19
CA ASP A 85 9.23 21.32 6.24
C ASP A 85 9.01 20.63 7.59
N THR A 86 7.77 20.26 7.89
CA THR A 86 7.42 19.52 9.12
C THR A 86 8.06 18.13 9.11
N ILE A 87 7.87 17.33 8.05
CA ILE A 87 8.37 15.95 8.03
C ILE A 87 9.89 15.86 7.89
N ARG A 88 10.56 16.90 7.36
CA ARG A 88 12.03 16.97 7.28
C ARG A 88 12.68 17.44 8.58
N SER A 89 11.98 18.23 9.41
CA SER A 89 12.56 18.81 10.63
C SER A 89 12.46 17.91 11.85
N LYS A 90 11.49 16.98 11.88
CA LYS A 90 11.27 16.08 13.02
C LYS A 90 10.50 14.82 12.61
N PRO A 91 10.55 13.76 13.43
CA PRO A 91 9.71 12.59 13.25
C PRO A 91 8.22 12.97 13.20
N SER A 92 7.50 12.33 12.29
CA SER A 92 6.09 12.61 12.05
C SER A 92 5.39 11.41 11.43
N ASP A 93 4.19 11.13 11.94
CA ASP A 93 3.26 10.15 11.37
C ASP A 93 2.30 10.74 10.33
N LEU A 94 2.44 12.04 10.02
CA LEU A 94 1.63 12.71 9.03
C LEU A 94 1.97 12.22 7.63
N ARG A 95 0.91 12.02 6.84
CA ARG A 95 1.00 11.52 5.46
C ARG A 95 -0.02 12.18 4.56
N ILE A 96 0.33 12.30 3.28
CA ILE A 96 -0.59 12.66 2.20
C ILE A 96 -0.94 11.38 1.44
N PHE A 97 -2.23 11.14 1.28
CA PHE A 97 -2.75 9.97 0.59
C PHE A 97 -3.36 10.36 -0.76
N PHE A 98 -3.04 9.60 -1.81
CA PHE A 98 -3.72 9.65 -3.11
C PHE A 98 -3.67 11.03 -3.80
N TYR A 99 -2.49 11.66 -3.84
CA TYR A 99 -2.28 12.92 -4.55
C TYR A 99 -2.16 12.64 -6.06
N ILE A 100 -3.26 12.86 -6.80
CA ILE A 100 -3.34 12.55 -8.23
C ILE A 100 -2.53 13.56 -9.04
N ILE A 101 -1.50 13.09 -9.74
CA ILE A 101 -0.53 13.96 -10.42
C ILE A 101 -1.19 14.75 -11.55
N THR A 102 -2.07 14.12 -12.34
CA THR A 102 -2.75 14.79 -13.47
C THR A 102 -3.58 15.99 -13.05
N ASP A 103 -4.13 15.95 -11.84
CA ASP A 103 -5.08 16.95 -11.34
C ASP A 103 -4.36 18.06 -10.57
N ARG A 104 -3.20 17.74 -9.97
CA ARG A 104 -2.57 18.60 -8.95
C ARG A 104 -1.16 19.05 -9.34
N LEU A 105 -0.39 18.22 -10.05
CA LEU A 105 1.00 18.54 -10.45
C LEU A 105 1.36 17.89 -11.81
N PRO A 106 0.64 18.19 -12.90
CA PRO A 106 0.85 17.52 -14.19
C PRO A 106 2.24 17.75 -14.79
N GLU A 107 2.97 18.79 -14.34
CA GLU A 107 4.34 19.07 -14.79
C GLU A 107 5.32 17.91 -14.53
N LEU A 108 5.13 17.14 -13.45
CA LEU A 108 5.94 15.95 -13.17
C LEU A 108 5.84 14.88 -14.26
N LEU A 109 4.75 14.87 -15.03
CA LEU A 109 4.52 13.86 -16.08
C LEU A 109 5.07 14.28 -17.45
N LYS A 110 5.58 15.51 -17.60
CA LYS A 110 6.07 15.99 -18.92
C LYS A 110 7.32 15.25 -19.40
N ASN A 111 8.22 14.91 -18.47
CA ASN A 111 9.52 14.29 -18.76
C ASN A 111 9.66 12.93 -18.02
N PHE A 112 8.55 12.24 -17.91
CA PHE A 112 8.43 10.93 -17.27
C PHE A 112 8.10 9.89 -18.34
N THR A 113 8.70 8.71 -18.24
CA THR A 113 8.44 7.60 -19.16
C THR A 113 7.81 6.43 -18.40
N TYR A 114 6.63 6.01 -18.86
CA TYR A 114 6.02 4.78 -18.35
C TYR A 114 6.95 3.59 -18.59
N PRO A 115 7.12 2.67 -17.62
CA PRO A 115 7.93 1.47 -17.80
C PRO A 115 7.49 0.65 -19.02
N ASP A 116 8.40 0.36 -19.97
CA ASP A 116 8.10 -0.57 -21.07
C ASP A 116 8.30 -2.03 -20.64
N LEU A 117 7.58 -2.42 -19.59
CA LEU A 117 7.58 -3.78 -19.05
C LEU A 117 6.39 -4.61 -19.56
N GLY A 118 5.68 -4.14 -20.59
CA GLY A 118 4.49 -4.81 -21.15
C GLY A 118 3.22 -4.67 -20.30
N ILE A 119 3.24 -3.85 -19.24
CA ILE A 119 2.06 -3.53 -18.43
C ILE A 119 1.26 -2.40 -19.11
N LYS A 120 -0.06 -2.58 -19.21
CA LYS A 120 -0.98 -1.53 -19.68
C LYS A 120 -1.43 -0.65 -18.51
N PHE A 121 -0.67 0.42 -18.25
CA PHE A 121 -0.98 1.36 -17.18
C PHE A 121 -2.21 2.23 -17.45
N PHE A 122 -2.98 2.52 -16.40
CA PHE A 122 -4.08 3.47 -16.43
C PHE A 122 -3.54 4.90 -16.29
N LYS A 123 -3.26 5.53 -17.44
CA LYS A 123 -2.53 6.80 -17.52
C LYS A 123 -3.21 8.02 -16.90
N ARG A 124 -4.49 7.91 -16.51
CA ARG A 124 -5.24 9.00 -15.85
C ARG A 124 -5.01 9.05 -14.33
N LEU A 125 -4.47 8.00 -13.73
CA LEU A 125 -4.33 7.93 -12.26
C LEU A 125 -2.91 7.62 -11.75
N PRO A 126 -1.83 8.29 -12.23
CA PRO A 126 -0.58 8.31 -11.50
C PRO A 126 -0.80 9.02 -10.16
N THR A 127 -0.42 8.37 -9.06
CA THR A 127 -0.72 8.86 -7.70
C THR A 127 0.53 8.94 -6.86
N LEU A 128 0.69 10.06 -6.15
CA LEU A 128 1.72 10.24 -5.15
C LEU A 128 1.20 9.95 -3.74
N PHE A 129 2.08 9.40 -2.93
CA PHE A 129 1.92 9.18 -1.50
C PHE A 129 3.12 9.78 -0.79
N PHE A 130 2.89 10.49 0.30
CA PHE A 130 3.95 11.13 1.09
C PHE A 130 3.86 10.65 2.53
N GLY A 131 4.99 10.59 3.25
CA GLY A 131 5.00 10.29 4.68
C GLY A 131 6.25 10.81 5.37
N GLY A 132 6.09 11.20 6.64
CA GLY A 132 7.23 11.42 7.55
C GLY A 132 7.81 10.11 8.10
N SER A 133 8.92 10.20 8.83
CA SER A 133 9.69 9.03 9.28
C SER A 133 8.97 8.14 10.31
N ASP A 134 7.79 8.49 10.82
CA ASP A 134 6.97 7.64 11.68
C ASP A 134 5.69 7.18 10.98
N ALA A 135 5.45 7.65 9.76
CA ALA A 135 4.24 7.33 9.02
C ALA A 135 4.23 5.86 8.60
N HIS A 136 3.08 5.23 8.79
CA HIS A 136 2.78 3.93 8.22
C HIS A 136 1.38 3.88 7.63
N VAL A 137 1.15 2.86 6.81
CA VAL A 137 -0.17 2.53 6.27
C VAL A 137 -0.51 1.12 6.70
N LEU A 138 -1.63 0.99 7.40
CA LEU A 138 -2.20 -0.27 7.85
C LEU A 138 -2.13 -1.33 6.75
N MET A 139 -1.83 -2.57 7.12
CA MET A 139 -1.80 -3.70 6.20
C MET A 139 -3.13 -3.82 5.43
N HIS A 140 -3.05 -3.68 4.11
CA HIS A 140 -4.21 -3.72 3.22
C HIS A 140 -3.85 -4.25 1.85
N TYR A 141 -4.85 -4.58 1.05
CA TYR A 141 -4.69 -4.71 -0.39
C TYR A 141 -5.56 -3.68 -1.11
N ASP A 142 -5.23 -3.36 -2.35
CA ASP A 142 -5.96 -2.34 -3.10
C ASP A 142 -7.33 -2.84 -3.58
N VAL A 143 -8.34 -1.98 -3.47
CA VAL A 143 -9.73 -2.28 -3.87
C VAL A 143 -9.88 -2.53 -5.38
N ASP A 144 -8.94 -2.04 -6.19
CA ASP A 144 -8.96 -2.21 -7.64
C ASP A 144 -8.46 -3.60 -8.08
N LEU A 145 -7.81 -4.35 -7.17
CA LEU A 145 -7.19 -5.65 -7.42
C LEU A 145 -6.19 -5.65 -8.60
N GLY A 146 -5.72 -4.48 -9.02
CA GLY A 146 -4.85 -4.29 -10.17
C GLY A 146 -3.38 -4.47 -9.81
N ASP A 147 -2.60 -4.95 -10.76
CA ASP A 147 -1.14 -4.91 -10.65
C ASP A 147 -0.66 -3.45 -10.66
N PHE A 148 0.43 -3.14 -9.96
CA PHE A 148 0.99 -1.80 -10.01
C PHE A 148 2.51 -1.78 -9.88
N MET A 149 3.11 -0.74 -10.47
CA MET A 149 4.51 -0.38 -10.22
C MET A 149 4.55 0.75 -9.19
N HIS A 150 5.32 0.55 -8.14
CA HIS A 150 5.51 1.51 -7.07
C HIS A 150 6.94 2.02 -7.09
N PHE A 151 7.13 3.34 -7.19
CA PHE A 151 8.43 3.99 -7.24
C PHE A 151 8.64 4.78 -5.95
N HIS A 152 9.83 4.75 -5.37
CA HIS A 152 10.14 5.52 -4.18
C HIS A 152 11.13 6.65 -4.47
N PHE A 153 10.94 7.80 -3.82
CA PHE A 153 11.76 8.99 -3.95
C PHE A 153 11.90 9.64 -2.59
N GLU A 154 13.10 10.13 -2.30
CA GLU A 154 13.50 10.73 -1.02
C GLU A 154 13.36 9.76 0.16
N GLY A 155 14.43 9.67 0.95
CA GLY A 155 14.46 8.80 2.12
C GLY A 155 14.38 7.31 1.79
N LYS A 156 13.90 6.54 2.78
CA LYS A 156 13.84 5.09 2.78
C LYS A 156 12.47 4.61 3.21
N LYS A 157 12.04 3.50 2.61
CA LYS A 157 10.73 2.91 2.89
C LYS A 157 10.84 1.40 3.04
N ARG A 158 10.22 0.88 4.10
CA ARG A 158 10.05 -0.55 4.33
C ARG A 158 8.64 -0.96 3.89
N ILE A 159 8.55 -2.05 3.15
CA ILE A 159 7.29 -2.64 2.70
C ILE A 159 7.28 -4.12 3.08
N LEU A 160 6.17 -4.57 3.68
CA LEU A 160 5.89 -5.99 3.86
C LEU A 160 4.82 -6.42 2.88
N LEU A 161 5.05 -7.48 2.13
CA LEU A 161 4.09 -8.04 1.17
C LEU A 161 3.64 -9.44 1.56
N PHE A 162 2.36 -9.74 1.39
CA PHE A 162 1.82 -11.09 1.57
C PHE A 162 0.84 -11.45 0.45
N ASP A 163 0.95 -12.67 -0.08
CA ASP A 163 0.00 -13.23 -1.04
C ASP A 163 -1.40 -13.36 -0.39
N GLN A 164 -2.48 -13.23 -1.16
CA GLN A 164 -3.86 -13.38 -0.68
C GLN A 164 -4.13 -14.72 0.05
N LYS A 165 -3.38 -15.79 -0.24
CA LYS A 165 -3.44 -17.07 0.48
C LYS A 165 -3.08 -16.94 1.96
N GLN A 166 -2.35 -15.89 2.34
CA GLN A 166 -1.97 -15.59 3.72
C GLN A 166 -3.07 -14.87 4.50
N SER A 167 -4.16 -14.41 3.86
CA SER A 167 -5.24 -13.63 4.51
C SER A 167 -5.76 -14.25 5.82
N LYS A 168 -5.81 -15.58 5.89
CA LYS A 168 -6.28 -16.33 7.06
C LYS A 168 -5.39 -16.18 8.29
N PHE A 169 -4.11 -15.83 8.10
CA PHE A 169 -3.14 -15.61 9.17
C PHE A 169 -2.96 -14.12 9.50
N LEU A 170 -3.48 -13.23 8.66
CA LEU A 170 -3.32 -11.78 8.77
C LEU A 170 -4.49 -11.09 9.47
N TYR A 171 -5.41 -11.83 10.09
CA TYR A 171 -6.57 -11.25 10.78
C TYR A 171 -7.35 -10.28 9.87
N LYS A 172 -7.63 -10.73 8.62
CA LYS A 172 -8.41 -9.95 7.65
C LYS A 172 -9.77 -9.58 8.25
N VAL A 173 -10.09 -8.28 8.19
CA VAL A 173 -11.43 -7.81 8.54
C VAL A 173 -12.42 -8.21 7.44
N PRO A 174 -13.50 -8.92 7.76
CA PRO A 174 -14.52 -9.30 6.77
C PRO A 174 -15.10 -8.09 6.05
N LEU A 175 -15.54 -8.28 4.80
CA LEU A 175 -16.10 -7.22 3.95
C LEU A 175 -15.23 -5.94 3.88
N SER A 176 -13.91 -6.11 4.01
CA SER A 176 -12.93 -5.03 4.04
C SER A 176 -11.65 -5.48 3.33
N VAL A 177 -10.80 -4.52 2.99
CA VAL A 177 -9.49 -4.75 2.34
C VAL A 177 -8.31 -4.60 3.28
N HIS A 178 -8.55 -4.50 4.59
CA HIS A 178 -7.53 -4.27 5.60
C HIS A 178 -7.58 -5.34 6.69
N THR A 179 -6.52 -5.43 7.48
CA THR A 179 -6.48 -6.26 8.68
C THR A 179 -7.06 -5.53 9.88
N VAL A 180 -7.19 -6.19 11.02
CA VAL A 180 -7.50 -5.50 12.28
C VAL A 180 -6.46 -4.39 12.54
N TYR A 181 -6.89 -3.28 13.16
CA TYR A 181 -6.10 -2.05 13.26
C TYR A 181 -5.09 -2.05 14.42
N ASP A 182 -5.17 -3.06 15.29
CA ASP A 182 -4.39 -3.17 16.53
C ASP A 182 -3.18 -4.11 16.39
N ILE A 183 -2.90 -4.60 15.17
CA ILE A 183 -1.64 -5.27 14.87
C ILE A 183 -0.58 -4.21 14.58
N ASP A 184 0.44 -4.18 15.43
CA ASP A 184 1.72 -3.56 15.12
C ASP A 184 2.53 -4.51 14.22
N TYR A 185 2.77 -4.14 12.97
CA TYR A 185 3.56 -4.95 12.02
C TYR A 185 5.07 -4.72 12.15
N GLU A 186 5.51 -3.72 12.92
CA GLU A 186 6.90 -3.49 13.25
C GLU A 186 7.31 -4.37 14.43
N ASN A 187 6.44 -4.49 15.43
CA ASN A 187 6.63 -5.39 16.58
C ASN A 187 5.36 -6.18 16.93
N PRO A 188 5.02 -7.25 16.17
CA PRO A 188 3.77 -7.98 16.39
C PRO A 188 3.72 -8.69 17.74
N ASP A 189 2.64 -8.47 18.48
CA ASP A 189 2.28 -9.26 19.66
C ASP A 189 1.79 -10.65 19.22
N TYR A 190 2.68 -11.63 19.28
CA TYR A 190 2.38 -13.00 18.88
C TYR A 190 1.59 -13.81 19.92
N GLU A 191 1.37 -13.28 21.12
CA GLU A 191 0.46 -13.87 22.10
C GLU A 191 -0.98 -13.46 21.78
N LYS A 192 -1.18 -12.19 21.44
CA LYS A 192 -2.46 -11.66 20.99
C LYS A 192 -2.82 -12.09 19.56
N PHE A 193 -1.82 -12.22 18.69
CA PHE A 193 -1.98 -12.56 17.27
C PHE A 193 -1.19 -13.83 16.87
N PRO A 194 -1.44 -14.99 17.48
CA PRO A 194 -0.64 -16.19 17.26
C PRO A 194 -0.60 -16.68 15.81
N ALA A 195 -1.64 -16.43 15.02
CA ALA A 195 -1.69 -16.83 13.61
C ALA A 195 -0.59 -16.15 12.77
N LEU A 196 -0.12 -14.96 13.17
CA LEU A 196 0.98 -14.24 12.49
C LEU A 196 2.31 -15.00 12.56
N LYS A 197 2.49 -15.93 13.50
CA LYS A 197 3.70 -16.79 13.54
C LYS A 197 3.86 -17.59 12.24
N TYR A 198 2.75 -17.92 11.58
CA TYR A 198 2.70 -18.76 10.38
C TYR A 198 2.45 -17.98 9.08
N ALA A 199 2.24 -16.66 9.17
CA ALA A 199 2.13 -15.80 7.98
C ALA A 199 3.48 -15.71 7.26
N LYS A 200 3.51 -16.16 6.00
CA LYS A 200 4.69 -16.11 5.12
C LYS A 200 4.62 -14.89 4.21
N GLY A 201 5.57 -13.98 4.34
CA GLY A 201 5.60 -12.73 3.61
C GLY A 201 6.98 -12.41 3.05
N ILE A 202 7.04 -11.24 2.42
CA ILE A 202 8.24 -10.71 1.78
C ILE A 202 8.54 -9.35 2.42
N GLU A 203 9.80 -9.11 2.75
CA GLU A 203 10.29 -7.83 3.25
C GLU A 203 11.11 -7.10 2.20
N ILE A 204 10.87 -5.80 2.06
CA ILE A 204 11.44 -4.97 1.00
C ILE A 204 11.84 -3.63 1.59
N PHE A 205 13.05 -3.19 1.26
CA PHE A 205 13.54 -1.85 1.54
C PHE A 205 13.75 -1.12 0.22
N MET A 206 13.06 0.00 0.05
CA MET A 206 13.16 0.86 -1.11
C MET A 206 13.94 2.12 -0.77
N GLU A 207 14.72 2.57 -1.73
CA GLU A 207 15.48 3.82 -1.72
C GLU A 207 15.06 4.70 -2.90
N HIS A 208 15.63 5.89 -2.99
CA HIS A 208 15.38 6.83 -4.08
C HIS A 208 15.64 6.16 -5.45
N GLY A 209 14.62 6.17 -6.30
CA GLY A 209 14.66 5.68 -7.67
C GLY A 209 14.29 4.21 -7.85
N ASP A 210 14.13 3.44 -6.77
CA ASP A 210 13.73 2.05 -6.85
C ASP A 210 12.31 1.89 -7.37
N ALA A 211 12.06 0.80 -8.10
CA ALA A 211 10.76 0.41 -8.60
C ALA A 211 10.38 -0.98 -8.11
N LEU A 212 9.24 -1.10 -7.44
CA LEU A 212 8.69 -2.35 -6.94
C LEU A 212 7.45 -2.72 -7.75
N PHE A 213 7.50 -3.88 -8.40
CA PHE A 213 6.32 -4.51 -8.97
C PHE A 213 5.53 -5.23 -7.87
N ILE A 214 4.27 -4.83 -7.68
CA ILE A 214 3.33 -5.48 -6.75
C ILE A 214 2.19 -6.10 -7.57
N PRO A 215 2.05 -7.43 -7.55
CA PRO A 215 0.94 -8.09 -8.22
C PRO A 215 -0.41 -7.72 -7.59
N GLY A 216 -1.45 -7.81 -8.41
CA GLY A 216 -2.81 -7.48 -8.01
C GLY A 216 -3.25 -8.19 -6.72
N ALA A 217 -3.93 -7.45 -5.86
CA ALA A 217 -4.45 -7.90 -4.58
C ALA A 217 -3.40 -8.35 -3.55
N PHE A 218 -2.10 -8.15 -3.72
CA PHE A 218 -1.15 -8.42 -2.63
C PHE A 218 -1.44 -7.54 -1.42
N TRP A 219 -1.40 -8.14 -0.23
CA TRP A 219 -1.39 -7.41 1.02
C TRP A 219 -0.07 -6.65 1.13
N HIS A 220 -0.14 -5.39 1.54
CA HIS A 220 1.01 -4.53 1.71
C HIS A 220 0.88 -3.62 2.92
N PHE A 221 1.89 -3.66 3.78
CA PHE A 221 2.11 -2.69 4.85
C PHE A 221 3.27 -1.78 4.43
N ASN A 222 3.11 -0.47 4.62
CA ASN A 222 4.09 0.52 4.18
C ASN A 222 4.56 1.32 5.40
N ARG A 223 5.88 1.43 5.59
CA ARG A 223 6.51 2.18 6.67
C ARG A 223 7.60 3.09 6.12
N TYR A 224 7.48 4.40 6.35
CA TYR A 224 8.49 5.38 5.93
C TYR A 224 9.59 5.49 6.98
N LEU A 225 10.78 4.93 6.72
CA LEU A 225 11.89 4.98 7.68
C LEU A 225 12.52 6.37 7.75
N GLU A 226 12.45 7.11 6.65
CA GLU A 226 12.87 8.51 6.51
C GLU A 226 11.75 9.27 5.79
N PRO A 227 11.65 10.61 5.93
CA PRO A 227 10.65 11.38 5.19
C PRO A 227 10.84 11.19 3.69
N GLY A 228 9.76 10.85 3.00
CA GLY A 228 9.83 10.52 1.58
C GLY A 228 8.48 10.56 0.89
N PHE A 229 8.50 10.24 -0.40
CA PHE A 229 7.29 10.07 -1.19
C PHE A 229 7.42 8.93 -2.18
N SER A 230 6.31 8.52 -2.77
CA SER A 230 6.26 7.39 -3.70
C SER A 230 5.24 7.64 -4.78
N MET A 231 5.49 7.12 -5.98
CA MET A 231 4.53 7.12 -7.08
C MET A 231 4.02 5.71 -7.35
N SER A 232 2.69 5.54 -7.44
CA SER A 232 2.10 4.30 -7.94
C SER A 232 1.53 4.48 -9.35
N LEU A 233 1.90 3.59 -10.25
CA LEU A 233 1.33 3.43 -11.59
C LEU A 233 0.52 2.13 -11.63
N ARG A 234 -0.80 2.26 -11.74
CA ARG A 234 -1.74 1.14 -11.64
C ARG A 234 -2.10 0.59 -13.02
N ALA A 235 -2.29 -0.71 -13.13
CA ALA A 235 -2.91 -1.36 -14.27
C ALA A 235 -4.34 -1.79 -13.91
N LEU A 236 -5.27 -1.65 -14.86
CA LEU A 236 -6.60 -2.21 -14.66
C LEU A 236 -6.55 -3.73 -14.81
N PRO A 237 -7.31 -4.49 -14.00
CA PRO A 237 -7.42 -5.93 -14.17
C PRO A 237 -7.83 -6.30 -15.60
N ASN A 238 -7.00 -7.12 -16.27
CA ASN A 238 -7.26 -7.56 -17.64
C ASN A 238 -8.00 -8.91 -17.73
N LYS A 239 -8.14 -9.63 -16.62
CA LYS A 239 -8.85 -10.91 -16.53
C LYS A 239 -10.32 -10.67 -16.14
N PRO A 240 -11.31 -11.17 -16.89
CA PRO A 240 -12.74 -10.91 -16.62
C PRO A 240 -13.18 -11.27 -15.19
N LYS A 241 -12.71 -12.39 -14.64
CA LYS A 241 -13.02 -12.80 -13.26
C LYS A 241 -12.47 -11.82 -12.22
N VAL A 242 -11.25 -11.32 -12.42
CA VAL A 242 -10.63 -10.34 -11.52
C VAL A 242 -11.34 -8.99 -11.63
N PHE A 243 -11.68 -8.59 -12.86
CA PHE A 243 -12.47 -7.37 -13.10
C PHE A 243 -13.86 -7.43 -12.44
N ALA A 244 -14.58 -8.56 -12.57
CA ALA A 244 -15.86 -8.73 -11.87
C ALA A 244 -15.70 -8.67 -10.34
N ASN A 245 -14.62 -9.27 -9.81
CA ASN A 245 -14.31 -9.18 -8.39
C ASN A 245 -13.98 -7.75 -7.95
N MET A 246 -13.24 -6.99 -8.76
CA MET A 246 -13.00 -5.56 -8.55
C MET A 246 -14.33 -4.81 -8.47
N MET A 247 -15.25 -5.04 -9.41
CA MET A 247 -16.58 -4.40 -9.39
C MET A 247 -17.35 -4.73 -8.12
N TYR A 248 -17.30 -5.99 -7.65
CA TYR A 248 -17.87 -6.36 -6.35
C TYR A 248 -17.24 -5.56 -5.19
N HIS A 249 -15.91 -5.44 -5.15
CA HIS A 249 -15.21 -4.68 -4.10
C HIS A 249 -15.61 -3.20 -4.10
N VAL A 250 -15.65 -2.59 -5.29
CA VAL A 250 -15.92 -1.16 -5.47
C VAL A 250 -17.37 -0.81 -5.19
N PHE A 251 -18.32 -1.56 -5.76
CA PHE A 251 -19.74 -1.19 -5.77
C PHE A 251 -20.60 -1.90 -4.73
N ILE A 252 -20.22 -3.11 -4.33
CA ILE A 252 -21.01 -3.90 -3.37
C ILE A 252 -20.35 -3.80 -2.00
N MET A 253 -19.18 -4.39 -1.82
CA MET A 253 -18.52 -4.50 -0.51
C MET A 253 -18.35 -3.14 0.17
N ARG A 254 -17.78 -2.14 -0.54
CA ARG A 254 -17.54 -0.79 0.02
C ARG A 254 -18.84 -0.08 0.41
N TYR A 255 -19.89 -0.17 -0.40
CA TYR A 255 -21.15 0.52 -0.14
C TYR A 255 -21.97 -0.17 0.95
N THR A 256 -21.95 -1.51 0.98
CA THR A 256 -22.49 -2.28 2.11
C THR A 256 -21.80 -1.88 3.41
N ASP A 257 -20.46 -1.82 3.44
CA ASP A 257 -19.74 -1.43 4.66
C ASP A 257 -20.07 0.00 5.10
N LYS A 258 -20.14 0.95 4.17
CA LYS A 258 -20.55 2.34 4.45
C LYS A 258 -21.95 2.41 5.03
N LEU A 259 -22.90 1.67 4.48
CA LEU A 259 -24.28 1.62 4.98
C LEU A 259 -24.32 1.05 6.40
N MET A 260 -23.64 -0.07 6.65
CA MET A 260 -23.62 -0.71 7.95
C MET A 260 -22.94 0.16 9.02
N ARG A 261 -21.86 0.88 8.67
CA ARG A 261 -21.25 1.88 9.56
C ARG A 261 -22.21 3.03 9.89
N LYS A 262 -23.02 3.48 8.93
CA LYS A 262 -24.03 4.52 9.17
C LYS A 262 -25.12 4.05 10.15
N LEU A 263 -25.57 2.81 10.00
CA LEU A 263 -26.65 2.23 10.82
C LEU A 263 -26.18 1.82 12.22
N PHE A 264 -25.03 1.15 12.32
CA PHE A 264 -24.59 0.46 13.54
C PHE A 264 -23.31 1.06 14.17
N LYS A 265 -22.65 2.00 13.49
CA LYS A 265 -21.49 2.75 14.00
C LYS A 265 -20.41 1.83 14.60
N ALA A 266 -19.97 2.11 15.83
CA ALA A 266 -18.94 1.37 16.55
C ALA A 266 -19.28 -0.12 16.71
N ASN A 267 -20.57 -0.48 16.85
CA ASN A 267 -20.97 -1.88 17.02
C ASN A 267 -20.63 -2.73 15.79
N TRP A 268 -20.81 -2.18 14.59
CA TRP A 268 -20.41 -2.86 13.34
C TRP A 268 -18.90 -3.01 13.24
N VAL A 269 -18.15 -1.97 13.60
CA VAL A 269 -16.68 -2.03 13.58
C VAL A 269 -16.18 -3.09 14.56
N ASN A 270 -16.64 -3.07 15.81
CA ASN A 270 -16.25 -4.03 16.84
C ASN A 270 -16.66 -5.46 16.49
N PHE A 271 -17.85 -5.65 15.92
CA PHE A 271 -18.30 -6.94 15.42
C PHE A 271 -17.33 -7.50 14.37
N LYS A 272 -16.96 -6.71 13.36
CA LYS A 272 -16.03 -7.16 12.32
C LYS A 272 -14.62 -7.43 12.86
N GLN A 273 -14.15 -6.67 13.85
CA GLN A 273 -12.88 -6.97 14.52
C GLN A 273 -12.95 -8.35 15.18
N LYS A 274 -13.98 -8.59 16.01
CA LYS A 274 -14.16 -9.90 16.67
C LYS A 274 -14.25 -11.04 15.65
N TRP A 275 -14.99 -10.84 14.57
CA TRP A 275 -15.12 -11.82 13.51
C TRP A 275 -13.78 -12.14 12.81
N ALA A 276 -12.92 -11.13 12.63
CA ALA A 276 -11.56 -11.34 12.10
C ALA A 276 -10.72 -12.24 13.02
N TYR A 277 -10.79 -12.02 14.34
CA TYR A 277 -10.12 -12.86 15.33
C TYR A 277 -10.64 -14.30 15.29
N GLU A 278 -11.96 -14.50 15.34
CA GLU A 278 -12.57 -15.84 15.28
C GLU A 278 -12.11 -16.62 14.04
N LYS A 279 -12.11 -15.96 12.86
CA LYS A 279 -11.67 -16.59 11.61
C LYS A 279 -10.19 -16.94 11.59
N ALA A 280 -9.35 -16.10 12.15
CA ALA A 280 -7.91 -16.36 12.25
C ALA A 280 -7.62 -17.51 13.23
N THR A 281 -8.31 -17.56 14.37
CA THR A 281 -8.21 -18.65 15.35
C THR A 281 -8.67 -19.98 14.75
N GLU A 282 -9.84 -20.03 14.11
CA GLU A 282 -10.32 -21.23 13.42
C GLU A 282 -9.33 -21.73 12.35
N ALA A 283 -8.71 -20.79 11.61
CA ALA A 283 -7.74 -21.12 10.58
C ALA A 283 -6.43 -21.65 11.16
N LEU A 284 -5.99 -21.10 12.30
CA LEU A 284 -4.82 -21.53 13.03
C LEU A 284 -5.01 -22.96 13.58
N GLU A 285 -6.10 -23.23 14.29
CA GLU A 285 -6.39 -24.56 14.84
C GLU A 285 -6.42 -25.64 13.74
N LYS A 286 -7.02 -25.33 12.59
CA LYS A 286 -7.05 -26.23 11.43
C LYS A 286 -5.65 -26.48 10.86
N PHE A 287 -4.79 -25.46 10.89
CA PHE A 287 -3.43 -25.55 10.39
C PHE A 287 -2.54 -26.38 11.33
N GLU A 288 -2.63 -26.16 12.64
CA GLU A 288 -1.89 -26.91 13.65
C GLU A 288 -2.28 -28.40 13.64
N LYS A 289 -3.58 -28.70 13.62
CA LYS A 289 -4.08 -30.08 13.44
C LYS A 289 -3.60 -30.76 12.16
N LYS A 290 -3.24 -29.99 11.12
CA LYS A 290 -2.70 -30.54 9.88
C LYS A 290 -1.22 -30.87 10.01
N ILE A 291 -0.46 -30.05 10.75
CA ILE A 291 0.97 -30.28 11.00
C ILE A 291 1.17 -31.46 11.93
N GLU A 292 0.35 -31.61 12.98
CA GLU A 292 0.43 -32.73 13.92
C GLU A 292 0.17 -34.11 13.29
N LYS A 293 -0.43 -34.15 12.10
CA LYS A 293 -0.76 -35.37 11.36
C LYS A 293 0.28 -35.76 10.31
N VAL A 294 1.32 -34.95 10.13
CA VAL A 294 2.42 -35.14 9.16
C VAL A 294 3.67 -35.52 9.94
#